data_AF-A0A953W6H6-F1
#
_entry.id   AF-A0A953W6H6-F1
#
_cell.length_a   1.000
_cell.length_b   1.000
_cell.length_c   1.000
_cell.angle_alpha   90.00
_cell.angle_beta   90.00
_cell.angle_gamma   90.00
#
_symmetry.space_group_name_H-M   'P 1'
#
loop_
_entity.id
_entity.type
_entity.pdbx_description
1 polymer ?
#
loop_
_entity_poly.entity_id
_entity_poly.type
_entity_poly.pdbx_seq_one_letter_code
_entity_poly.pdbx_strand_id
1 'polypeptide(L)'
;AAAAAMGQGRQTRFGSGGHGYSFQIGRVSHARLAPRMQTRLPARPSPRYTAAMIEAATDVDTATLALYDDIIDVRSPSEFAEDHIPGAINLPVLNDAERAEVGTVYVQQSRFLARRMGAARVARNVASHLDSAFKDKGPRYRPLLYCWRGGQRSNSMATILSQIGWRVGVLDGGYRTWRRRVVASLHDDAAGLKIMLLDGQTGTAKTELLRRLDAKEVQTLDLEGMAAHRGSVFGAMAAHPQPGQKLFESKIFSAIRDFDTSRPVLVEAESRQIGRRTIPPAIWAAMNVAPWIEIAAKPEHRAAYLVDFYTDIISTKSGVEDALVKLQSFHSKEQLAQWRQLAANGEYRALALCLINQHYDPLYKRSRKRREGSASRIVTLEKMDETSIESAAGEIEKILNTAF
;
A
#
# COMPACT_ATOMS: atom_id res chain seq x y z
N ALA A 1 31.91 -28.67 -31.27
CA ALA A 1 31.86 -30.09 -31.63
C ALA A 1 30.44 -30.57 -31.34
N ALA A 2 29.57 -30.59 -32.36
CA ALA A 2 29.21 -31.77 -33.16
C ALA A 2 28.38 -32.77 -32.34
N ALA A 3 27.25 -33.31 -32.76
CA ALA A 3 26.35 -33.14 -33.89
C ALA A 3 25.12 -34.05 -33.61
N ALA A 4 23.92 -33.63 -34.04
CA ALA A 4 22.96 -34.41 -34.86
C ALA A 4 22.45 -35.81 -34.39
N ALA A 5 21.29 -36.33 -34.78
CA ALA A 5 20.05 -35.87 -35.40
C ALA A 5 19.15 -37.13 -35.50
N MET A 6 17.83 -36.97 -35.36
CA MET A 6 16.80 -37.85 -35.93
C MET A 6 15.61 -36.93 -36.22
N GLY A 7 14.87 -36.99 -37.33
CA GLY A 7 14.96 -37.89 -38.46
C GLY A 7 13.94 -37.49 -39.55
N GLN A 8 14.08 -38.20 -40.67
CA GLN A 8 13.08 -38.64 -41.65
C GLN A 8 12.17 -37.62 -42.36
N GLY A 9 12.23 -37.67 -43.69
CA GLY A 9 11.23 -37.08 -44.60
C GLY A 9 11.62 -37.23 -46.07
N ARG A 10 11.54 -38.45 -46.61
CA ARG A 10 11.67 -38.77 -48.05
C ARG A 10 10.57 -38.08 -48.87
N GLN A 11 10.94 -37.52 -50.02
CA GLN A 11 10.38 -37.90 -51.33
C GLN A 11 11.19 -37.29 -52.47
N THR A 12 11.55 -38.12 -53.46
CA THR A 12 12.26 -37.75 -54.68
C THR A 12 11.58 -38.38 -55.90
N ARG A 13 11.77 -37.70 -57.06
CA ARG A 13 11.55 -38.10 -58.47
C ARG A 13 10.09 -38.04 -58.95
N PHE A 14 9.75 -37.55 -60.14
CA PHE A 14 10.32 -37.65 -61.51
C PHE A 14 10.18 -36.29 -62.23
N GLY A 15 10.76 -35.92 -63.39
CA GLY A 15 11.34 -36.66 -64.52
C GLY A 15 10.91 -35.95 -65.82
N SER A 16 11.89 -35.42 -66.53
CA SER A 16 11.99 -34.80 -67.87
C SER A 16 11.02 -35.13 -69.02
N GLY A 17 10.85 -34.13 -69.91
CA GLY A 17 10.52 -34.21 -71.35
C GLY A 17 9.74 -32.95 -71.79
N GLY A 18 10.08 -32.12 -72.78
CA GLY A 18 10.93 -32.20 -73.98
C GLY A 18 10.07 -31.75 -75.20
N HIS A 19 10.62 -30.91 -76.10
CA HIS A 19 10.05 -30.28 -77.33
C HIS A 19 9.39 -28.89 -77.11
N GLY A 20 9.81 -27.75 -77.68
CA GLY A 20 10.78 -27.45 -78.73
C GLY A 20 10.10 -27.02 -80.03
N TYR A 21 9.79 -25.74 -80.23
CA TYR A 21 9.67 -25.08 -81.54
C TYR A 21 10.07 -23.59 -81.46
N SER A 22 10.75 -23.16 -82.53
CA SER A 22 11.60 -21.97 -82.72
C SER A 22 10.86 -20.78 -83.36
N PHE A 23 11.56 -19.64 -83.44
CA PHE A 23 11.45 -18.44 -84.30
C PHE A 23 11.20 -17.15 -83.49
N GLN A 24 11.93 -16.03 -83.64
CA GLN A 24 12.99 -15.63 -84.58
C GLN A 24 13.78 -14.44 -83.97
N ILE A 25 15.04 -14.31 -84.37
CA ILE A 25 16.05 -13.41 -83.82
C ILE A 25 15.93 -12.01 -84.44
N GLY A 26 15.88 -10.97 -83.62
CA GLY A 26 16.19 -9.59 -84.00
C GLY A 26 17.33 -9.06 -83.14
N ARG A 27 18.54 -8.95 -83.72
CA ARG A 27 19.73 -8.36 -83.08
C ARG A 27 19.52 -6.86 -82.88
N VAL A 28 19.74 -6.36 -81.66
CA VAL A 28 19.95 -4.92 -81.41
C VAL A 28 21.29 -4.74 -80.71
N SER A 29 22.18 -4.06 -81.43
CA SER A 29 23.52 -3.67 -80.99
C SER A 29 23.47 -2.48 -80.02
N HIS A 30 24.16 -2.67 -78.89
CA HIS A 30 24.71 -1.71 -77.92
C HIS A 30 24.25 -0.24 -77.95
N ALA A 31 23.44 0.11 -76.95
CA ALA A 31 23.48 1.42 -76.31
C ALA A 31 23.80 1.24 -74.82
N ARG A 32 24.87 1.87 -74.34
CA ARG A 32 25.27 1.87 -72.92
C ARG A 32 24.22 2.65 -72.12
N LEU A 33 23.51 1.98 -71.22
CA LEU A 33 22.62 2.62 -70.24
C LEU A 33 23.41 2.98 -68.98
N ALA A 34 23.35 4.27 -68.62
CA ALA A 34 23.88 4.85 -67.40
C ALA A 34 23.23 4.25 -66.13
N PRO A 35 23.90 4.27 -64.96
CA PRO A 35 23.35 3.68 -63.73
C PRO A 35 22.13 4.47 -63.26
N ARG A 36 21.04 3.75 -62.96
CA ARG A 36 19.83 4.28 -62.34
C ARG A 36 20.19 4.96 -61.01
N MET A 37 20.05 6.28 -60.94
CA MET A 37 19.93 7.01 -59.68
C MET A 37 18.72 6.46 -58.91
N GLN A 38 18.96 5.74 -57.83
CA GLN A 38 17.96 5.55 -56.79
C GLN A 38 17.72 6.92 -56.15
N THR A 39 16.61 7.56 -56.50
CA THR A 39 16.09 8.70 -55.76
C THR A 39 15.78 8.23 -54.34
N ARG A 40 16.67 8.55 -53.38
CA ARG A 40 16.37 8.45 -51.96
C ARG A 40 15.13 9.31 -51.70
N LEU A 41 14.02 8.67 -51.33
CA LEU A 41 12.92 9.36 -50.67
C LEU A 41 13.52 10.17 -49.50
N PRO A 42 13.13 11.45 -49.31
CA PRO A 42 13.60 12.21 -48.17
C PRO A 42 13.22 11.44 -46.90
N ALA A 43 14.21 11.23 -46.02
CA ALA A 43 13.97 10.67 -44.71
C ALA A 43 12.81 11.44 -44.07
N ARG A 44 11.80 10.72 -43.55
CA ARG A 44 10.78 11.36 -42.70
C ARG A 44 11.52 12.21 -41.67
N PRO A 45 11.17 13.49 -41.49
CA PRO A 45 11.82 14.29 -40.48
C PRO A 45 11.69 13.55 -39.15
N SER A 46 12.82 13.30 -38.49
CA SER A 46 12.87 12.87 -37.10
C SER A 46 11.89 13.76 -36.33
N PRO A 47 11.07 13.21 -35.41
CA PRO A 47 10.19 14.05 -34.61
C PRO A 47 11.07 15.12 -33.97
N ARG A 48 10.85 16.38 -34.36
CA ARG A 48 11.50 17.53 -33.73
C ARG A 48 11.29 17.32 -32.23
N TYR A 49 12.38 17.28 -31.45
CA TYR A 49 12.34 17.17 -29.99
C TYR A 49 11.22 18.08 -29.48
N THR A 50 10.10 17.47 -29.10
CA THR A 50 8.97 18.18 -28.53
C THR A 50 9.48 18.87 -27.28
N ALA A 51 9.14 20.15 -27.10
CA ALA A 51 9.52 20.95 -25.94
C ALA A 51 9.40 20.13 -24.65
N ALA A 52 10.37 20.26 -23.74
CA ALA A 52 10.41 19.54 -22.46
C ALA A 52 9.02 19.52 -21.82
N MET A 53 8.38 18.34 -21.81
CA MET A 53 7.00 18.18 -21.34
C MET A 53 7.00 17.92 -19.83
N ILE A 54 7.42 18.93 -19.07
CA ILE A 54 7.20 18.95 -17.62
C ILE A 54 5.82 19.58 -17.40
N GLU A 55 4.89 18.82 -16.85
CA GLU A 55 3.55 19.27 -16.52
C GLU A 55 3.38 19.41 -15.01
N ALA A 56 2.61 20.41 -14.58
CA ALA A 56 2.28 20.58 -13.17
C ALA A 56 1.02 19.76 -12.85
N ALA A 57 1.12 18.82 -11.91
CA ALA A 57 -0.04 18.21 -11.28
C ALA A 57 -0.47 19.08 -10.11
N THR A 58 -1.68 19.64 -10.14
CA THR A 58 -2.15 20.59 -9.11
C THR A 58 -2.92 19.92 -7.97
N ASP A 59 -3.30 18.65 -8.15
CA ASP A 59 -4.05 17.87 -7.17
C ASP A 59 -3.48 16.46 -6.97
N VAL A 60 -4.03 15.77 -5.97
CA VAL A 60 -3.67 14.41 -5.55
C VAL A 60 -4.90 13.51 -5.44
N ASP A 61 -5.99 13.88 -6.13
CA ASP A 61 -7.15 13.02 -6.26
C ASP A 61 -6.84 11.78 -7.11
N THR A 62 -7.68 10.75 -6.96
CA THR A 62 -7.47 9.45 -7.60
C THR A 62 -7.41 9.57 -9.13
N ALA A 63 -8.23 10.44 -9.73
CA ALA A 63 -8.26 10.68 -11.17
C ALA A 63 -6.94 11.29 -11.68
N THR A 64 -6.39 12.28 -10.96
CA THR A 64 -5.13 12.95 -11.29
C THR A 64 -3.96 12.00 -11.16
N LEU A 65 -3.91 11.23 -10.08
CA LEU A 65 -2.82 10.27 -9.85
C LEU A 65 -2.83 9.14 -10.89
N ALA A 66 -4.01 8.68 -11.34
CA ALA A 66 -4.18 7.64 -12.35
C ALA A 66 -3.69 8.04 -13.76
N LEU A 67 -3.38 9.32 -13.99
CA LEU A 67 -2.83 9.79 -15.27
C LEU A 67 -1.37 9.38 -15.48
N TYR A 68 -0.69 8.90 -14.44
CA TYR A 68 0.74 8.62 -14.42
C TYR A 68 1.01 7.15 -14.19
N ASP A 69 2.05 6.62 -14.84
CA ASP A 69 2.42 5.20 -14.73
C ASP A 69 3.00 4.86 -13.35
N ASP A 70 3.76 5.80 -12.77
CA ASP A 70 4.39 5.66 -11.47
C ASP A 70 4.34 7.00 -10.73
N ILE A 71 4.08 6.95 -9.42
CA ILE A 71 4.24 8.09 -8.51
C ILE A 71 5.61 7.95 -7.83
N ILE A 72 6.46 8.96 -7.92
CA ILE A 72 7.86 8.87 -7.50
C ILE A 72 8.15 9.93 -6.44
N ASP A 73 8.42 9.47 -5.24
CA ASP A 73 8.93 10.30 -4.15
C ASP A 73 10.45 10.43 -4.27
N VAL A 74 10.93 11.63 -4.58
CA VAL A 74 12.36 11.90 -4.70
C VAL A 74 13.01 12.38 -3.40
N ARG A 75 12.25 12.39 -2.29
CA ARG A 75 12.78 12.70 -0.95
C ARG A 75 13.68 11.57 -0.45
N SER A 76 14.40 11.84 0.64
CA SER A 76 15.32 10.84 1.19
C SER A 76 14.57 9.64 1.80
N PRO A 77 15.22 8.48 1.98
CA PRO A 77 14.58 7.28 2.50
C PRO A 77 13.88 7.50 3.85
N SER A 78 14.48 8.24 4.78
CA SER A 78 13.83 8.56 6.05
C SER A 78 12.56 9.42 5.90
N GLU A 79 12.56 10.39 4.99
CA GLU A 79 11.38 11.23 4.70
C GLU A 79 10.23 10.39 4.10
N PHE A 80 10.55 9.39 3.27
CA PHE A 80 9.59 8.48 2.67
C PHE A 80 9.04 7.46 3.68
N ALA A 81 9.91 6.89 4.51
CA ALA A 81 9.53 5.94 5.56
C ALA A 81 8.65 6.59 6.64
N GLU A 82 8.81 7.88 6.91
CA GLU A 82 7.96 8.61 7.85
C GLU A 82 6.49 8.63 7.37
N ASP A 83 6.27 8.98 6.09
CA ASP A 83 4.99 9.00 5.39
C ASP A 83 5.19 9.40 3.91
N HIS A 84 4.33 8.93 3.01
CA HIS A 84 4.40 9.16 1.56
C HIS A 84 3.01 9.05 0.91
N ILE A 85 2.89 9.48 -0.35
CA ILE A 85 1.66 9.29 -1.12
C ILE A 85 1.48 7.77 -1.37
N PRO A 86 0.30 7.19 -1.11
CA PRO A 86 0.02 5.78 -1.38
C PRO A 86 0.38 5.36 -2.79
N GLY A 87 1.04 4.20 -2.93
CA GLY A 87 1.50 3.69 -4.22
C GLY A 87 2.79 4.33 -4.74
N ALA A 88 3.36 5.33 -4.05
CA ALA A 88 4.60 5.94 -4.50
C ALA A 88 5.81 5.02 -4.29
N ILE A 89 6.74 5.03 -5.24
CA ILE A 89 8.07 4.43 -5.11
C ILE A 89 9.09 5.49 -4.70
N ASN A 90 10.07 5.12 -3.87
CA ASN A 90 11.12 6.04 -3.46
C ASN A 90 12.35 5.96 -4.37
N LEU A 91 12.59 7.01 -5.15
CA LEU A 91 13.81 7.19 -5.94
C LEU A 91 14.51 8.47 -5.50
N PRO A 92 15.24 8.43 -4.37
CA PRO A 92 15.78 9.62 -3.74
C PRO A 92 16.79 10.31 -4.64
N VAL A 93 16.65 11.63 -4.82
CA VAL A 93 17.70 12.43 -5.47
C VAL A 93 18.84 12.80 -4.51
N LEU A 94 18.61 12.64 -3.21
CA LEU A 94 19.61 12.72 -2.15
C LEU A 94 19.26 11.66 -1.11
N ASN A 95 20.24 10.87 -0.68
CA ASN A 95 20.05 9.99 0.48
C ASN A 95 20.02 10.79 1.81
N ASP A 96 19.81 10.12 2.93
CA ASP A 96 19.66 10.78 4.24
C ASP A 96 20.90 11.58 4.66
N ALA A 97 22.10 11.02 4.47
CA ALA A 97 23.37 11.67 4.79
C ALA A 97 23.61 12.89 3.88
N GLU A 98 23.39 12.71 2.58
CA GLU A 98 23.53 13.78 1.59
C GLU A 98 22.54 14.93 1.84
N ARG A 99 21.30 14.59 2.18
CA ARG A 99 20.28 15.58 2.54
C ARG A 99 20.68 16.36 3.78
N ALA A 100 21.18 15.68 4.81
CA ALA A 100 21.65 16.32 6.03
C ALA A 100 22.83 17.27 5.75
N GLU A 101 23.82 16.83 4.98
CA GLU A 101 24.99 17.64 4.62
C GLU A 101 24.60 18.87 3.79
N VAL A 102 23.83 18.68 2.70
CA VAL A 102 23.36 19.79 1.84
C VAL A 102 22.51 20.77 2.65
N GLY A 103 21.66 20.26 3.56
CA GLY A 103 20.86 21.08 4.47
C GLY A 103 21.72 21.91 5.42
N THR A 104 22.74 21.30 6.02
CA THR A 104 23.70 21.99 6.90
C THR A 104 24.44 23.10 6.16
N VAL A 105 25.01 22.82 4.98
CA VAL A 105 25.70 23.85 4.17
C VAL A 105 24.75 24.97 3.75
N TYR A 106 23.49 24.64 3.46
CA TYR A 106 22.48 25.62 3.05
C TYR A 106 22.16 26.63 4.15
N VAL A 107 22.08 26.16 5.40
CA VAL A 107 21.74 26.99 6.58
C VAL A 107 22.97 27.68 7.15
N GLN A 108 24.07 26.95 7.31
CA GLN A 108 25.23 27.42 8.09
C GLN A 108 26.31 28.12 7.26
N GLN A 109 26.32 27.94 5.93
CA GLN A 109 27.39 28.46 5.08
C GLN A 109 26.86 29.33 3.95
N SER A 110 26.33 28.72 2.89
CA SER A 110 25.89 29.45 1.70
C SER A 110 24.88 28.64 0.89
N ARG A 111 23.78 29.30 0.55
CA ARG A 111 22.76 28.75 -0.36
C ARG A 111 23.34 28.37 -1.72
N PHE A 112 24.29 29.15 -2.23
CA PHE A 112 24.91 28.87 -3.52
C PHE A 112 25.78 27.61 -3.45
N LEU A 113 26.63 27.48 -2.41
CA LEU A 113 27.46 26.30 -2.22
C LEU A 113 26.63 25.03 -2.04
N ALA A 114 25.57 25.10 -1.23
CA ALA A 114 24.64 24.00 -1.05
C ALA A 114 23.94 23.60 -2.35
N ARG A 115 23.51 24.57 -3.16
CA ARG A 115 22.90 24.31 -4.48
C ARG A 115 23.89 23.65 -5.44
N ARG A 116 25.13 24.13 -5.50
CA ARG A 116 26.18 23.56 -6.36
C ARG A 116 26.51 22.12 -5.96
N MET A 117 26.74 21.89 -4.66
CA MET A 117 27.00 20.55 -4.11
C MET A 117 25.80 19.62 -4.32
N GLY A 118 24.59 20.09 -3.99
CA GLY A 118 23.36 19.34 -4.16
C GLY A 118 23.12 18.97 -5.62
N ALA A 119 23.31 19.88 -6.58
CA ALA A 119 23.15 19.60 -8.01
C ALA A 119 24.07 18.47 -8.48
N ALA A 120 25.34 18.45 -8.04
CA ALA A 120 26.27 17.38 -8.39
C ALA A 120 25.82 16.01 -7.84
N ARG A 121 25.34 15.96 -6.60
CA ARG A 121 24.82 14.72 -5.98
C ARG A 121 23.54 14.24 -6.66
N VAL A 122 22.58 15.15 -6.88
CA VAL A 122 21.34 14.89 -7.61
C VAL A 122 21.63 14.31 -8.99
N ALA A 123 22.55 14.90 -9.76
CA ALA A 123 22.89 14.40 -11.09
C ALA A 123 23.43 12.96 -11.05
N ARG A 124 24.31 12.62 -10.11
CA ARG A 124 24.83 11.25 -9.94
C ARG A 124 23.74 10.26 -9.54
N ASN A 125 22.87 10.65 -8.60
CA ASN A 125 21.79 9.79 -8.14
C ASN A 125 20.75 9.55 -9.25
N VAL A 126 20.40 10.59 -10.02
CA VAL A 126 19.53 10.43 -11.19
C VAL A 126 20.15 9.52 -12.23
N ALA A 127 21.46 9.62 -12.50
CA ALA A 127 22.15 8.69 -13.39
C ALA A 127 22.03 7.24 -12.90
N SER A 128 22.26 6.99 -11.61
CA SER A 128 22.08 5.65 -11.01
C SER A 128 20.65 5.12 -11.19
N HIS A 129 19.63 5.96 -11.01
CA HIS A 129 18.24 5.57 -11.23
C HIS A 129 17.94 5.28 -12.70
N LEU A 130 18.56 6.00 -13.64
CA LEU A 130 18.44 5.73 -15.07
C LEU A 130 18.99 4.36 -15.45
N ASP A 131 20.13 3.99 -14.87
CA ASP A 131 20.78 2.69 -15.11
C ASP A 131 20.05 1.52 -14.39
N SER A 132 19.14 1.83 -13.47
CA SER A 132 18.42 0.84 -12.65
C SER A 132 16.89 0.93 -12.83
N ALA A 133 16.21 1.72 -12.01
CA ALA A 133 14.75 1.79 -11.94
C ALA A 133 14.08 2.21 -13.27
N PHE A 134 14.76 3.00 -14.11
CA PHE A 134 14.20 3.44 -15.40
C PHE A 134 14.72 2.68 -16.62
N LYS A 135 15.66 1.73 -16.45
CA LYS A 135 16.39 1.11 -17.57
C LYS A 135 15.50 0.47 -18.64
N ASP A 136 14.36 -0.08 -18.22
CA ASP A 136 13.42 -0.82 -19.07
C ASP A 136 12.16 -0.01 -19.43
N LYS A 137 12.11 1.29 -19.06
CA LYS A 137 10.93 2.13 -19.30
C LYS A 137 10.90 2.60 -20.76
N GLY A 138 9.80 2.30 -21.45
CA GLY A 138 9.61 2.66 -22.86
C GLY A 138 9.38 4.16 -23.10
N PRO A 139 9.32 4.61 -24.37
CA PRO A 139 9.23 6.03 -24.72
C PRO A 139 7.90 6.70 -24.34
N ARG A 140 6.86 5.91 -24.03
CA ARG A 140 5.54 6.42 -23.58
C ARG A 140 5.41 6.54 -22.07
N TYR A 141 6.45 6.16 -21.32
CA TYR A 141 6.44 6.22 -19.86
C TYR A 141 6.23 7.65 -19.35
N ARG A 142 5.38 7.79 -18.33
CA ARG A 142 4.91 9.05 -17.77
C ARG A 142 4.93 9.03 -16.24
N PRO A 143 6.06 9.39 -15.61
CA PRO A 143 6.15 9.45 -14.14
C PRO A 143 5.60 10.76 -13.57
N LEU A 144 5.02 10.69 -12.37
CA LEU A 144 4.73 11.85 -11.52
C LEU A 144 5.80 11.96 -10.43
N LEU A 145 6.59 13.03 -10.44
CA LEU A 145 7.61 13.29 -9.43
C LEU A 145 7.10 14.24 -8.35
N TYR A 146 7.46 13.98 -7.11
CA TYR A 146 7.29 14.96 -6.05
C TYR A 146 8.45 14.95 -5.06
N CYS A 147 8.68 16.11 -4.45
CA CYS A 147 9.53 16.25 -3.27
C CYS A 147 8.72 16.93 -2.15
N TRP A 148 9.37 17.42 -1.09
CA TRP A 148 8.67 18.04 0.05
C TRP A 148 7.72 19.19 -0.34
N ARG A 149 8.13 20.04 -1.30
CA ARG A 149 7.40 21.27 -1.70
C ARG A 149 7.25 21.45 -3.21
N GLY A 150 7.52 20.43 -4.02
CA GLY A 150 7.54 20.57 -5.50
C GLY A 150 8.66 21.50 -6.00
N GLY A 151 9.74 21.63 -5.22
CA GLY A 151 10.84 22.56 -5.50
C GLY A 151 11.98 21.96 -6.33
N GLN A 152 13.21 22.41 -6.08
CA GLN A 152 14.39 22.06 -6.89
C GLN A 152 14.66 20.55 -6.98
N ARG A 153 14.41 19.76 -5.93
CA ARG A 153 14.69 18.31 -5.92
C ARG A 153 13.92 17.56 -7.03
N SER A 154 12.60 17.69 -7.06
CA SER A 154 11.76 17.04 -8.08
C SER A 154 11.98 17.63 -9.46
N ASN A 155 12.14 18.96 -9.57
CA ASN A 155 12.37 19.63 -10.85
C ASN A 155 13.71 19.27 -11.49
N SER A 156 14.78 19.07 -10.71
CA SER A 156 16.08 18.65 -11.24
C SER A 156 16.00 17.28 -11.92
N MET A 157 15.33 16.31 -11.28
CA MET A 157 15.11 15.01 -11.88
C MET A 157 14.17 15.10 -13.08
N ALA A 158 13.07 15.85 -12.97
CA ALA A 158 12.13 16.07 -14.08
C ALA A 158 12.82 16.66 -15.31
N THR A 159 13.75 17.60 -15.11
CA THR A 159 14.54 18.19 -16.20
C THR A 159 15.28 17.11 -16.96
N ILE A 160 16.06 16.27 -16.28
CA ILE A 160 16.83 15.19 -16.92
C ILE A 160 15.89 14.21 -17.64
N LEU A 161 14.83 13.76 -16.97
CA LEU A 161 13.85 12.83 -17.54
C LEU A 161 13.14 13.39 -18.78
N SER A 162 12.80 14.69 -18.76
CA SER A 162 12.17 15.36 -19.90
C SER A 162 13.10 15.49 -21.10
N GLN A 163 14.42 15.63 -20.89
CA GLN A 163 15.40 15.68 -21.99
C GLN A 163 15.57 14.32 -22.69
N ILE A 164 15.26 13.22 -22.01
CA ILE A 164 15.21 11.87 -22.61
C ILE A 164 13.99 11.75 -23.55
N GLY A 165 12.94 12.53 -23.31
CA GLY A 165 11.72 12.56 -24.11
C GLY A 165 10.46 12.07 -23.39
N TRP A 166 10.55 11.72 -22.11
CA TRP A 166 9.38 11.36 -21.29
C TRP A 166 8.53 12.58 -20.95
N ARG A 167 7.21 12.37 -20.87
CA ARG A 167 6.29 13.34 -20.28
C ARG A 167 6.36 13.19 -18.77
N VAL A 168 6.69 14.25 -18.05
CA VAL A 168 6.97 14.16 -16.61
C VAL A 168 6.04 15.08 -15.85
N GLY A 169 5.22 14.50 -14.97
CA GLY A 169 4.47 15.27 -13.99
C GLY A 169 5.37 15.74 -12.86
N VAL A 170 5.15 16.95 -12.35
CA VAL A 170 5.65 17.41 -11.06
C VAL A 170 4.47 17.85 -10.21
N LEU A 171 4.33 17.24 -9.03
CA LEU A 171 3.28 17.64 -8.09
C LEU A 171 3.56 19.04 -7.53
N ASP A 172 2.67 19.97 -7.86
CA ASP A 172 2.73 21.33 -7.34
C ASP A 172 2.49 21.34 -5.82
N GLY A 173 3.32 22.10 -5.11
CA GLY A 173 3.42 22.07 -3.65
C GLY A 173 3.95 20.75 -3.07
N GLY A 174 4.24 19.75 -3.89
CA GLY A 174 4.83 18.46 -3.51
C GLY A 174 4.04 17.69 -2.46
N TYR A 175 4.74 16.91 -1.65
CA TYR A 175 4.17 16.13 -0.55
C TYR A 175 3.32 16.97 0.44
N ARG A 176 3.62 18.27 0.60
CA ARG A 176 2.80 19.16 1.43
C ARG A 176 1.37 19.29 0.90
N THR A 177 1.15 19.14 -0.40
CA THR A 177 -0.19 19.12 -1.00
C THR A 177 -0.97 17.90 -0.52
N TRP A 178 -0.36 16.71 -0.55
CA TRP A 178 -0.93 15.50 0.07
C TRP A 178 -1.26 15.71 1.55
N ARG A 179 -0.30 16.20 2.34
CA ARG A 179 -0.53 16.37 3.79
C ARG A 179 -1.61 17.38 4.15
N ARG A 180 -1.79 18.43 3.34
CA ARG A 180 -2.90 19.37 3.54
C ARG A 180 -4.25 18.69 3.33
N ARG A 181 -4.38 17.84 2.31
CA ARG A 181 -5.60 17.05 2.04
C ARG A 181 -5.90 16.08 3.19
N VAL A 182 -4.89 15.33 3.65
CA VAL A 182 -5.04 14.39 4.78
C VAL A 182 -5.52 15.11 6.04
N VAL A 183 -4.88 16.22 6.42
CA VAL A 183 -5.27 16.97 7.62
C VAL A 183 -6.67 17.55 7.49
N ALA A 184 -6.97 18.24 6.37
CA ALA A 184 -8.29 18.81 6.15
C ALA A 184 -9.41 17.75 6.25
N SER A 185 -9.20 16.58 5.65
CA SER A 185 -10.19 15.50 5.63
C SER A 185 -10.28 14.68 6.93
N LEU A 186 -9.30 14.71 7.83
CA LEU A 186 -9.29 13.86 9.03
C LEU A 186 -9.39 14.65 10.34
N HIS A 187 -9.20 15.96 10.29
CA HIS A 187 -9.31 16.85 11.44
C HIS A 187 -10.48 17.82 11.31
N ASP A 188 -10.70 18.37 10.12
CA ASP A 188 -11.64 19.48 9.94
C ASP A 188 -13.02 19.01 9.44
N ASP A 189 -13.06 17.93 8.65
CA ASP A 189 -14.29 17.41 8.05
C ASP A 189 -14.31 15.87 8.06
N ALA A 190 -15.19 15.24 8.83
CA ALA A 190 -15.36 13.78 8.83
C ALA A 190 -16.16 13.29 7.60
N ALA A 191 -16.19 14.07 6.51
CA ALA A 191 -16.73 13.71 5.20
C ALA A 191 -18.00 12.84 5.25
N GLY A 192 -19.00 13.23 6.03
CA GLY A 192 -20.33 12.60 6.05
C GLY A 192 -20.37 11.07 6.16
N LEU A 193 -19.32 10.41 6.67
CA LEU A 193 -19.21 8.96 6.64
C LEU A 193 -20.31 8.33 7.51
N LYS A 194 -21.11 7.45 6.90
CA LYS A 194 -22.11 6.64 7.60
C LYS A 194 -21.42 5.48 8.32
N ILE A 195 -20.77 5.76 9.44
CA ILE A 195 -20.02 4.75 10.19
C ILE A 195 -20.98 3.78 10.88
N MET A 196 -20.69 2.48 10.75
CA MET A 196 -21.18 1.43 11.63
C MET A 196 -19.99 0.76 12.31
N LEU A 197 -20.03 0.63 13.63
CA LEU A 197 -18.94 -0.01 14.37
C LEU A 197 -19.12 -1.53 14.41
N LEU A 198 -18.03 -2.26 14.21
CA LEU A 198 -17.92 -3.68 14.51
C LEU A 198 -17.27 -3.84 15.89
N ASP A 199 -18.10 -4.06 16.92
CA ASP A 199 -17.64 -4.36 18.27
C ASP A 199 -17.64 -5.86 18.53
N GLY A 200 -16.80 -6.29 19.46
CA GLY A 200 -16.64 -7.70 19.79
C GLY A 200 -15.53 -7.86 20.79
N GLN A 201 -15.68 -8.84 21.69
CA GLN A 201 -14.64 -9.15 22.67
C GLN A 201 -13.38 -9.68 21.98
N THR A 202 -12.24 -9.65 22.67
CA THR A 202 -10.99 -10.24 22.15
C THR A 202 -11.21 -11.69 21.72
N GLY A 203 -10.76 -12.04 20.51
CA GLY A 203 -10.87 -13.39 19.95
C GLY A 203 -12.16 -13.67 19.18
N THR A 204 -12.93 -12.65 18.81
CA THR A 204 -14.18 -12.76 18.01
C THR A 204 -13.96 -12.65 16.50
N ALA A 205 -12.71 -12.82 16.01
CA ALA A 205 -12.37 -12.79 14.59
C ALA A 205 -12.76 -11.50 13.83
N LYS A 206 -12.85 -10.34 14.50
CA LYS A 206 -13.19 -9.03 13.87
C LYS A 206 -12.37 -8.74 12.61
N THR A 207 -11.04 -8.86 12.69
CA THR A 207 -10.13 -8.60 11.55
C THR A 207 -10.43 -9.53 10.37
N GLU A 208 -10.72 -10.80 10.63
CA GLU A 208 -11.07 -11.78 9.60
C GLU A 208 -12.45 -11.51 8.99
N LEU A 209 -13.42 -11.07 9.79
CA LEU A 209 -14.74 -10.64 9.31
C LEU A 209 -14.62 -9.42 8.38
N LEU A 210 -13.81 -8.42 8.74
CA LEU A 210 -13.59 -7.25 7.87
C LEU A 210 -12.97 -7.64 6.54
N ARG A 211 -11.96 -8.52 6.55
CA ARG A 211 -11.34 -9.01 5.31
C ARG A 211 -12.35 -9.71 4.38
N ARG A 212 -13.27 -10.48 4.95
CA ARG A 212 -14.34 -11.15 4.15
C ARG A 212 -15.39 -10.18 3.64
N LEU A 213 -15.74 -9.18 4.44
CA LEU A 213 -16.67 -8.13 4.05
C LEU A 213 -16.08 -7.23 2.96
N ASP A 214 -14.78 -6.91 3.05
CA ASP A 214 -14.03 -6.21 2.00
C ASP A 214 -14.05 -7.01 0.68
N ALA A 215 -13.86 -8.33 0.75
CA ALA A 215 -14.00 -9.22 -0.41
C ALA A 215 -15.43 -9.29 -1.00
N LYS A 216 -16.45 -8.84 -0.24
CA LYS A 216 -17.84 -8.65 -0.69
C LYS A 216 -18.13 -7.21 -1.10
N GLU A 217 -17.10 -6.40 -1.32
CA GLU A 217 -17.19 -4.98 -1.71
C GLU A 217 -17.90 -4.10 -0.67
N VAL A 218 -17.95 -4.52 0.60
CA VAL A 218 -18.37 -3.68 1.72
C VAL A 218 -17.25 -2.71 2.06
N GLN A 219 -17.58 -1.43 2.27
CA GLN A 219 -16.61 -0.42 2.66
C GLN A 219 -16.16 -0.69 4.10
N THR A 220 -14.89 -1.07 4.29
CA THR A 220 -14.34 -1.38 5.60
C THR A 220 -13.15 -0.48 5.95
N LEU A 221 -13.01 -0.15 7.22
CA LEU A 221 -11.86 0.56 7.76
C LEU A 221 -11.20 -0.27 8.87
N ASP A 222 -10.21 -1.07 8.47
CA ASP A 222 -9.34 -1.86 9.35
C ASP A 222 -8.29 -0.96 10.00
N LEU A 223 -8.66 -0.34 11.12
CA LEU A 223 -7.79 0.61 11.82
C LEU A 223 -6.59 -0.09 12.48
N GLU A 224 -6.77 -1.31 13.00
CA GLU A 224 -5.69 -2.13 13.55
C GLU A 224 -4.65 -2.49 12.49
N GLY A 225 -5.10 -2.96 11.32
CA GLY A 225 -4.25 -3.29 10.18
C GLY A 225 -3.52 -2.07 9.63
N MET A 226 -4.20 -0.92 9.53
CA MET A 226 -3.55 0.35 9.15
C MET A 226 -2.47 0.76 10.15
N ALA A 227 -2.70 0.54 11.45
CA ALA A 227 -1.76 0.80 12.54
C ALA A 227 -0.74 -0.33 12.78
N ALA A 228 -0.79 -1.42 12.00
CA ALA A 228 0.02 -2.62 12.19
C ALA A 228 0.09 -3.08 13.66
N HIS A 229 -1.07 -3.12 14.32
CA HIS A 229 -1.17 -3.35 15.76
C HIS A 229 -2.45 -4.10 16.10
N ARG A 230 -2.38 -5.15 16.93
CA ARG A 230 -3.54 -5.92 17.41
C ARG A 230 -4.13 -5.30 18.68
N GLY A 231 -5.44 -5.33 18.88
CA GLY A 231 -6.16 -4.73 20.03
C GLY A 231 -5.99 -5.43 21.38
N SER A 232 -4.82 -6.00 21.64
CA SER A 232 -4.52 -6.76 22.85
C SER A 232 -3.18 -6.36 23.46
N VAL A 233 -2.90 -6.82 24.68
CA VAL A 233 -1.58 -6.62 25.34
C VAL A 233 -0.44 -7.33 24.57
N PHE A 234 -0.83 -8.28 23.71
CA PHE A 234 0.01 -8.97 22.74
C PHE A 234 0.16 -8.18 21.41
N GLY A 235 -0.24 -6.90 21.40
CA GLY A 235 -0.60 -6.13 20.21
C GLY A 235 0.48 -5.78 19.19
N ALA A 236 1.76 -5.90 19.53
CA ALA A 236 2.82 -5.61 18.57
C ALA A 236 2.90 -6.72 17.51
N MET A 237 2.64 -6.39 16.24
CA MET A 237 2.85 -7.34 15.15
C MET A 237 4.35 -7.45 14.87
N ALA A 238 5.00 -8.52 15.32
CA ALA A 238 6.46 -8.67 15.24
C ALA A 238 6.99 -8.52 13.79
N ALA A 239 6.20 -8.92 12.80
CA ALA A 239 6.57 -8.82 11.40
C ALA A 239 6.50 -7.38 10.83
N HIS A 240 5.77 -6.45 11.46
CA HIS A 240 5.46 -5.14 10.89
C HIS A 240 5.57 -4.05 11.97
N PRO A 241 6.54 -3.12 11.89
CA PRO A 241 6.61 -2.03 12.85
C PRO A 241 5.38 -1.13 12.72
N GLN A 242 4.81 -0.74 13.87
CA GLN A 242 3.72 0.23 13.90
C GLN A 242 4.16 1.53 13.20
N PRO A 243 3.44 2.02 12.18
CA PRO A 243 3.80 3.22 11.46
C PRO A 243 3.76 4.46 12.36
N GLY A 244 4.45 5.52 11.93
CA GLY A 244 4.30 6.84 12.52
C GLY A 244 2.87 7.39 12.36
N GLN A 245 2.54 8.43 13.12
CA GLN A 245 1.21 9.06 13.09
C GLN A 245 0.81 9.52 11.67
N LYS A 246 1.75 10.13 10.94
CA LYS A 246 1.49 10.67 9.60
C LYS A 246 1.11 9.57 8.62
N LEU A 247 1.87 8.47 8.57
CA LEU A 247 1.59 7.36 7.67
C LEU A 247 0.29 6.64 8.05
N PHE A 248 -0.02 6.51 9.34
CA PHE A 248 -1.32 6.00 9.79
C PHE A 248 -2.48 6.86 9.26
N GLU A 249 -2.38 8.18 9.39
CA GLU A 249 -3.38 9.11 8.83
C GLU A 249 -3.47 9.05 7.30
N SER A 250 -2.33 8.96 6.60
CA SER A 250 -2.33 8.83 5.13
C SER A 250 -3.03 7.56 4.67
N LYS A 251 -2.85 6.44 5.38
CA LYS A 251 -3.56 5.18 5.09
C LYS A 251 -5.07 5.33 5.26
N ILE A 252 -5.51 5.96 6.37
CA ILE A 252 -6.94 6.22 6.59
C ILE A 252 -7.50 7.12 5.49
N PHE A 253 -6.85 8.25 5.21
CA PHE A 253 -7.30 9.18 4.18
C PHE A 253 -7.37 8.51 2.80
N SER A 254 -6.36 7.70 2.46
CA SER A 254 -6.34 6.95 1.21
C SER A 254 -7.48 5.96 1.08
N ALA A 255 -7.93 5.34 2.17
CA ALA A 255 -9.05 4.42 2.14
C ALA A 255 -10.37 5.19 1.98
N ILE A 256 -10.60 6.21 2.81
CA ILE A 256 -11.89 6.89 2.85
C ILE A 256 -12.19 7.76 1.63
N ARG A 257 -11.17 8.26 0.93
CA ARG A 257 -11.39 9.14 -0.25
C ARG A 257 -12.07 8.43 -1.41
N ASP A 258 -11.93 7.11 -1.47
CA ASP A 258 -12.47 6.27 -2.55
C ASP A 258 -13.83 5.64 -2.12
N PHE A 259 -14.32 5.94 -0.91
CA PHE A 259 -15.62 5.48 -0.44
C PHE A 259 -16.77 6.28 -1.05
N ASP A 260 -17.83 5.57 -1.40
CA ASP A 260 -19.17 6.09 -1.63
C ASP A 260 -19.81 6.48 -0.29
N THR A 261 -19.96 7.79 -0.09
CA THR A 261 -20.54 8.38 1.14
C THR A 261 -22.02 8.07 1.32
N SER A 262 -22.71 7.57 0.28
CA SER A 262 -24.10 7.13 0.40
C SER A 262 -24.24 5.77 1.10
N ARG A 263 -23.17 4.96 1.10
CA ARG A 263 -23.11 3.61 1.66
C ARG A 263 -22.47 3.61 3.06
N PRO A 264 -22.84 2.67 3.94
CA PRO A 264 -22.21 2.56 5.25
C PRO A 264 -20.75 2.15 5.14
N VAL A 265 -19.97 2.54 6.16
CA VAL A 265 -18.58 2.14 6.35
C VAL A 265 -18.48 1.35 7.65
N LEU A 266 -18.06 0.09 7.56
CA LEU A 266 -17.84 -0.74 8.73
C LEU A 266 -16.44 -0.47 9.31
N VAL A 267 -16.38 -0.07 10.58
CA VAL A 267 -15.13 0.31 11.24
C VAL A 267 -14.96 -0.51 12.51
N GLU A 268 -13.74 -0.98 12.80
CA GLU A 268 -13.47 -1.65 14.07
C GLU A 268 -13.78 -0.74 15.26
N ALA A 269 -14.48 -1.27 16.26
CA ALA A 269 -14.78 -0.55 17.49
C ALA A 269 -13.54 -0.45 18.40
N GLU A 270 -12.57 0.35 17.98
CA GLU A 270 -11.35 0.57 18.75
C GLU A 270 -11.49 1.69 19.78
N SER A 271 -10.55 1.70 20.74
CA SER A 271 -10.38 2.85 21.63
C SER A 271 -9.80 4.04 20.87
N ARG A 272 -9.78 5.24 21.47
CA ARG A 272 -9.18 6.43 20.82
C ARG A 272 -7.71 6.23 20.40
N GLN A 273 -7.01 5.31 21.06
CA GLN A 273 -5.63 4.96 20.75
C GLN A 273 -5.50 3.49 20.32
N ILE A 274 -4.69 3.25 19.30
CA ILE A 274 -4.30 1.93 18.81
C ILE A 274 -2.79 1.83 18.95
N GLY A 275 -2.33 1.17 20.01
CA GLY A 275 -0.92 1.25 20.43
C GLY A 275 -0.52 2.71 20.69
N ARG A 276 0.44 3.23 19.92
CA ARG A 276 0.89 4.63 20.00
C ARG A 276 0.20 5.57 18.99
N ARG A 277 -0.71 5.06 18.16
CA ARG A 277 -1.44 5.85 17.17
C ARG A 277 -2.73 6.38 17.76
N THR A 278 -3.05 7.64 17.45
CA THR A 278 -4.31 8.26 17.86
C THR A 278 -5.24 8.31 16.66
N ILE A 279 -6.48 7.85 16.82
CA ILE A 279 -7.52 7.97 15.78
C ILE A 279 -7.77 9.45 15.51
N PRO A 280 -7.79 9.90 14.23
CA PRO A 280 -8.00 11.30 13.90
C PRO A 280 -9.31 11.85 14.50
N PRO A 281 -9.34 13.14 14.91
CA PRO A 281 -10.49 13.70 15.61
C PRO A 281 -11.82 13.55 14.89
N ALA A 282 -11.84 13.76 13.57
CA ALA A 282 -13.06 13.70 12.77
C ALA A 282 -13.63 12.27 12.72
N ILE A 283 -12.77 11.27 12.48
CA ILE A 283 -13.13 9.85 12.51
C ILE A 283 -13.60 9.44 13.91
N TRP A 284 -12.87 9.85 14.95
CA TRP A 284 -13.24 9.53 16.33
C TRP A 284 -14.59 10.12 16.74
N ALA A 285 -14.88 11.35 16.33
CA ALA A 285 -16.17 11.98 16.58
C ALA A 285 -17.31 11.20 15.92
N ALA A 286 -17.14 10.78 14.66
CA ALA A 286 -18.11 9.96 13.96
C ALA A 286 -18.29 8.57 14.60
N MET A 287 -17.20 7.92 15.05
CA MET A 287 -17.27 6.65 15.79
C MET A 287 -18.04 6.76 17.10
N ASN A 288 -17.97 7.89 17.84
CA ASN A 288 -18.63 8.02 19.14
C ASN A 288 -20.17 8.04 19.06
N VAL A 289 -20.73 8.44 17.91
CA VAL A 289 -22.18 8.53 17.69
C VAL A 289 -22.72 7.44 16.77
N ALA A 290 -21.83 6.57 16.26
CA ALA A 290 -22.17 5.54 15.31
C ALA A 290 -22.96 4.38 15.96
N PRO A 291 -23.94 3.79 15.26
CA PRO A 291 -24.50 2.50 15.66
C PRO A 291 -23.43 1.40 15.60
N TRP A 292 -23.66 0.28 16.28
CA TRP A 292 -22.73 -0.83 16.29
C TRP A 292 -23.40 -2.20 16.13
N ILE A 293 -22.63 -3.12 15.56
CA ILE A 293 -22.89 -4.55 15.54
C ILE A 293 -21.96 -5.19 16.56
N GLU A 294 -22.50 -5.97 17.48
CA GLU A 294 -21.72 -6.76 18.42
C GLU A 294 -21.51 -8.18 17.87
N ILE A 295 -20.26 -8.62 17.82
CA ILE A 295 -19.89 -10.01 17.59
C ILE A 295 -19.75 -10.71 18.94
N ALA A 296 -20.58 -11.73 19.15
CA ALA A 296 -20.59 -12.53 20.36
C ALA A 296 -20.09 -13.95 20.07
N ALA A 297 -19.21 -14.48 20.92
CA ALA A 297 -18.75 -15.86 20.87
C ALA A 297 -18.46 -16.37 22.28
N LYS A 298 -18.70 -17.66 22.52
CA LYS A 298 -18.41 -18.29 23.81
C LYS A 298 -16.92 -18.16 24.16
N PRO A 299 -16.54 -17.86 25.42
CA PRO A 299 -15.14 -17.69 25.83
C PRO A 299 -14.24 -18.87 25.43
N GLU A 300 -14.76 -20.08 25.47
CA GLU A 300 -14.03 -21.31 25.15
C GLU A 300 -13.64 -21.37 23.67
N HIS A 301 -14.56 -20.95 22.78
CA HIS A 301 -14.28 -20.89 21.34
C HIS A 301 -13.30 -19.77 21.01
N ARG A 302 -13.41 -18.61 21.68
CA ARG A 302 -12.46 -17.49 21.55
C ARG A 302 -11.07 -17.89 22.01
N ALA A 303 -10.96 -18.61 23.13
CA ALA A 303 -9.68 -19.09 23.65
C ALA A 303 -8.99 -20.04 22.66
N ALA A 304 -9.72 -20.98 22.07
CA ALA A 304 -9.19 -21.88 21.05
C ALA A 304 -8.70 -21.09 19.81
N TYR A 305 -9.52 -20.19 19.28
CA TYR A 305 -9.18 -19.33 18.15
C TYR A 305 -7.92 -18.48 18.40
N LEU A 306 -7.80 -17.89 19.60
CA LEU A 306 -6.67 -17.06 19.96
C LEU A 306 -5.35 -17.82 20.01
N VAL A 307 -5.35 -19.09 20.43
CA VAL A 307 -4.13 -19.91 20.42
C VAL A 307 -3.61 -20.08 19.00
N ASP A 308 -4.51 -20.33 18.05
CA ASP A 308 -4.13 -20.46 16.63
C ASP A 308 -3.66 -19.11 16.07
N PHE A 309 -4.39 -18.02 16.37
CA PHE A 309 -4.08 -16.67 15.88
C PHE A 309 -2.77 -16.09 16.42
N TYR A 310 -2.39 -16.44 17.66
CA TYR A 310 -1.17 -15.96 18.32
C TYR A 310 -0.01 -16.97 18.28
N THR A 311 0.00 -17.89 17.31
CA THR A 311 1.07 -18.87 17.13
C THR A 311 2.45 -18.22 17.00
N ASP A 312 2.54 -17.04 16.40
CA ASP A 312 3.78 -16.26 16.27
C ASP A 312 4.39 -15.87 17.63
N ILE A 313 3.54 -15.52 18.60
CA ILE A 313 3.97 -15.17 19.95
C ILE A 313 4.24 -16.43 20.78
N ILE A 314 3.38 -17.44 20.66
CA ILE A 314 3.49 -18.70 21.42
C ILE A 314 4.76 -19.46 21.02
N SER A 315 5.11 -19.46 19.73
CA SER A 315 6.33 -20.12 19.22
C SER A 315 7.63 -19.38 19.59
N THR A 316 7.54 -18.13 20.04
CA THR A 316 8.69 -17.33 20.44
C THR A 316 9.07 -17.61 21.89
N LYS A 317 10.34 -17.93 22.15
CA LYS A 317 10.85 -18.35 23.47
C LYS A 317 10.47 -17.43 24.65
N SER A 318 10.36 -16.11 24.43
CA SER A 318 9.97 -15.13 25.47
C SER A 318 8.63 -14.45 25.23
N GLY A 319 7.95 -14.70 24.10
CA GLY A 319 6.84 -13.85 23.65
C GLY A 319 5.68 -13.77 24.64
N VAL A 320 5.33 -14.91 25.25
CA VAL A 320 4.27 -14.96 26.27
C VAL A 320 4.71 -14.27 27.57
N GLU A 321 5.96 -14.47 28.02
CA GLU A 321 6.46 -13.82 29.24
C GLU A 321 6.52 -12.31 29.07
N ASP A 322 7.02 -11.82 27.93
CA ASP A 322 7.10 -10.38 27.62
C ASP A 322 5.71 -9.73 27.64
N ALA A 323 4.67 -10.46 27.25
CA ALA A 323 3.29 -10.00 27.34
C ALA A 323 2.74 -10.05 28.77
N LEU A 324 3.01 -11.11 29.54
CA LEU A 324 2.61 -11.22 30.94
C LEU A 324 3.28 -10.15 31.82
N VAL A 325 4.50 -9.74 31.50
CA VAL A 325 5.19 -8.63 32.19
C VAL A 325 4.39 -7.33 32.09
N LYS A 326 3.78 -7.04 30.93
CA LYS A 326 2.92 -5.85 30.74
C LYS A 326 1.65 -5.88 31.57
N LEU A 327 1.23 -7.06 32.05
CA LEU A 327 0.04 -7.26 32.87
C LEU A 327 0.31 -7.10 34.37
N GLN A 328 1.57 -6.95 34.80
CA GLN A 328 1.97 -6.89 36.20
C GLN A 328 1.31 -5.76 37.00
N SER A 329 0.99 -4.64 36.35
CA SER A 329 0.31 -3.51 37.00
C SER A 329 -1.19 -3.71 37.19
N PHE A 330 -1.78 -4.76 36.60
CA PHE A 330 -3.23 -4.97 36.57
C PHE A 330 -3.69 -6.16 37.42
N HIS A 331 -2.81 -7.09 37.76
CA HIS A 331 -3.15 -8.36 38.41
C HIS A 331 -2.20 -8.69 39.55
N SER A 332 -2.62 -9.56 40.46
CA SER A 332 -1.80 -9.96 41.61
C SER A 332 -0.62 -10.85 41.19
N LYS A 333 0.41 -10.95 42.06
CA LYS A 333 1.57 -11.81 41.81
C LYS A 333 1.17 -13.29 41.69
N GLU A 334 0.16 -13.71 42.45
CA GLU A 334 -0.37 -15.07 42.47
C GLU A 334 -1.06 -15.42 41.15
N GLN A 335 -1.91 -14.53 40.63
CA GLN A 335 -2.56 -14.73 39.32
C GLN A 335 -1.53 -14.82 38.19
N LEU A 336 -0.53 -13.93 38.20
CA LEU A 336 0.53 -13.93 37.20
C LEU A 336 1.40 -15.20 37.31
N ALA A 337 1.67 -15.69 38.52
CA ALA A 337 2.37 -16.96 38.72
C ALA A 337 1.58 -18.14 38.15
N GLN A 338 0.26 -18.18 38.37
CA GLN A 338 -0.61 -19.19 37.79
C GLN A 338 -0.58 -19.14 36.25
N TRP A 339 -0.67 -17.96 35.65
CA TRP A 339 -0.62 -17.80 34.20
C TRP A 339 0.74 -18.21 33.60
N ARG A 340 1.83 -17.89 34.29
CA ARG A 340 3.17 -18.35 33.91
C ARG A 340 3.30 -19.87 33.97
N GLN A 341 2.71 -20.50 34.98
CA GLN A 341 2.71 -21.96 35.10
C GLN A 341 1.96 -22.61 33.94
N LEU A 342 0.77 -22.10 33.59
CA LEU A 342 0.03 -22.57 32.41
C LEU A 342 0.86 -22.42 31.12
N ALA A 343 1.52 -21.27 30.94
CA ALA A 343 2.40 -21.05 29.79
C ALA A 343 3.59 -22.04 29.76
N ALA A 344 4.22 -22.30 30.90
CA ALA A 344 5.35 -23.23 31.03
C ALA A 344 4.96 -24.68 30.74
N ASN A 345 3.72 -25.06 31.06
CA ASN A 345 3.18 -26.39 30.77
C ASN A 345 2.67 -26.55 29.32
N GLY A 346 2.69 -25.47 28.51
CA GLY A 346 2.10 -25.47 27.17
C GLY A 346 0.56 -25.45 27.15
N GLU A 347 -0.07 -25.14 28.27
CA GLU A 347 -1.54 -25.10 28.44
C GLU A 347 -2.14 -23.77 27.93
N TYR A 348 -1.79 -23.37 26.70
CA TYR A 348 -2.11 -22.06 26.17
C TYR A 348 -3.61 -21.78 26.03
N ARG A 349 -4.43 -22.81 25.80
CA ARG A 349 -5.89 -22.67 25.77
C ARG A 349 -6.46 -22.29 27.13
N ALA A 350 -5.98 -22.92 28.20
CA ALA A 350 -6.37 -22.59 29.56
C ALA A 350 -5.90 -21.18 29.93
N LEU A 351 -4.66 -20.83 29.56
CA LEU A 351 -4.13 -19.48 29.74
C LEU A 351 -4.98 -18.42 29.01
N ALA A 352 -5.32 -18.65 27.74
CA ALA A 352 -6.15 -17.74 26.95
C ALA A 352 -7.54 -17.56 27.58
N LEU A 353 -8.16 -18.63 28.07
CA LEU A 353 -9.44 -18.58 28.77
C LEU A 353 -9.34 -17.77 30.08
N CYS A 354 -8.29 -17.96 30.86
CA CYS A 354 -8.03 -17.16 32.06
C CYS A 354 -7.89 -15.67 31.71
N LEU A 355 -7.09 -15.33 30.70
CA LEU A 355 -6.89 -13.95 30.26
C LEU A 355 -8.19 -13.31 29.75
N ILE A 356 -8.99 -14.05 28.98
CA ILE A 356 -10.32 -13.60 28.52
C ILE A 356 -11.19 -13.24 29.73
N ASN A 357 -11.38 -14.18 30.65
CA ASN A 357 -12.35 -14.04 31.74
C ASN A 357 -11.91 -13.05 32.82
N GLN A 358 -10.60 -12.97 33.09
CA GLN A 358 -10.06 -12.24 34.24
C GLN A 358 -9.49 -10.87 33.86
N HIS A 359 -9.08 -10.67 32.60
CA HIS A 359 -8.50 -9.41 32.14
C HIS A 359 -9.37 -8.71 31.08
N TYR A 360 -9.62 -9.35 29.93
CA TYR A 360 -10.23 -8.67 28.80
C TYR A 360 -11.73 -8.40 28.99
N ASP A 361 -12.54 -9.44 29.22
CA ASP A 361 -14.01 -9.30 29.29
C ASP A 361 -14.48 -8.32 30.38
N PRO A 362 -13.87 -8.26 31.59
CA PRO A 362 -14.21 -7.23 32.58
C PRO A 362 -13.95 -5.80 32.09
N LEU A 363 -12.88 -5.57 31.31
CA LEU A 363 -12.57 -4.26 30.75
C LEU A 363 -13.56 -3.87 29.65
N TYR A 364 -13.94 -4.81 28.76
CA TYR A 364 -14.98 -4.59 27.74
C TYR A 364 -16.34 -4.26 28.37
N LYS A 365 -16.74 -4.96 29.44
CA LYS A 365 -18.00 -4.65 30.15
C LYS A 365 -18.03 -3.22 30.70
N ARG A 366 -16.90 -2.72 31.20
CA ARG A 366 -16.78 -1.34 31.71
C ARG A 366 -16.83 -0.29 30.59
N SER A 367 -16.19 -0.55 29.45
CA SER A 367 -16.22 0.38 28.32
C SER A 367 -17.60 0.45 27.66
N ARG A 368 -18.31 -0.69 27.54
CA ARG A 368 -19.65 -0.76 26.93
C ARG A 368 -20.73 -0.04 27.72
N LYS A 369 -20.71 -0.08 29.06
CA LYS A 369 -21.65 0.69 29.90
C LYS A 369 -21.65 2.19 29.59
N ARG A 370 -20.56 2.73 29.04
CA ARG A 370 -20.46 4.16 28.67
C ARG A 370 -21.14 4.48 27.34
N ARG A 371 -21.53 3.47 26.56
CA ARG A 371 -22.13 3.64 25.23
C ARG A 371 -23.65 3.41 25.21
N GLU A 372 -24.30 3.08 26.33
CA GLU A 372 -25.75 2.83 26.39
C GLU A 372 -26.55 3.97 25.74
N GLY A 373 -27.19 3.70 24.59
CA GLY A 373 -27.96 4.71 23.85
C GLY A 373 -28.13 4.56 22.33
N SER A 374 -27.57 3.54 21.66
CA SER A 374 -27.75 3.37 20.20
C SER A 374 -27.81 1.88 19.82
N ALA A 375 -28.70 1.52 18.90
CA ALA A 375 -29.18 0.16 18.63
C ALA A 375 -28.08 -0.91 18.47
N SER A 376 -28.05 -1.90 19.37
CA SER A 376 -27.16 -3.06 19.28
C SER A 376 -27.84 -4.18 18.48
N ARG A 377 -27.33 -4.49 17.28
CA ARG A 377 -27.57 -5.81 16.65
C ARG A 377 -26.45 -6.75 17.09
N ILE A 378 -26.80 -7.98 17.48
CA ILE A 378 -25.83 -8.98 17.93
C ILE A 378 -25.76 -10.08 16.87
N VAL A 379 -24.56 -10.32 16.35
CA VAL A 379 -24.25 -11.46 15.47
C VAL A 379 -23.47 -12.48 16.30
N THR A 380 -24.04 -13.68 16.47
CA THR A 380 -23.47 -14.72 17.33
C THR A 380 -22.69 -15.74 16.50
N LEU A 381 -21.41 -15.92 16.81
CA LEU A 381 -20.57 -16.99 16.29
C LEU A 381 -20.70 -18.23 17.18
N GLU A 382 -21.53 -19.18 16.74
CA GLU A 382 -21.69 -20.47 17.44
C GLU A 382 -20.39 -21.28 17.45
N LYS A 383 -19.60 -21.19 16.38
CA LYS A 383 -18.25 -21.72 16.27
C LYS A 383 -17.32 -20.67 15.66
N MET A 384 -16.02 -20.87 15.84
CA MET A 384 -14.96 -20.04 15.28
C MET A 384 -14.29 -20.70 14.07
N ASP A 385 -15.08 -21.43 13.28
CA ASP A 385 -14.63 -22.05 12.03
C ASP A 385 -14.93 -21.15 10.82
N GLU A 386 -14.33 -21.47 9.68
CA GLU A 386 -14.46 -20.68 8.46
C GLU A 386 -15.92 -20.55 8.00
N THR A 387 -16.73 -21.60 8.13
CA THR A 387 -18.15 -21.56 7.73
C THR A 387 -18.97 -20.61 8.60
N SER A 388 -18.74 -20.63 9.92
CA SER A 388 -19.46 -19.76 10.86
C SER A 388 -19.08 -18.29 10.67
N ILE A 389 -17.79 -18.01 10.45
CA ILE A 389 -17.31 -16.66 10.17
C ILE A 389 -17.89 -16.15 8.83
N GLU A 390 -18.03 -17.00 7.82
CA GLU A 390 -18.61 -16.62 6.52
C GLU A 390 -20.10 -16.31 6.65
N SER A 391 -20.83 -17.13 7.41
CA SER A 391 -22.23 -16.89 7.72
C SER A 391 -22.42 -15.57 8.46
N ALA A 392 -21.58 -15.28 9.46
CA ALA A 392 -21.61 -14.03 10.19
C ALA A 392 -21.30 -12.81 9.31
N ALA A 393 -20.33 -12.92 8.39
CA ALA A 393 -20.07 -11.87 7.41
C ALA A 393 -21.31 -11.59 6.54
N GLY A 394 -22.00 -12.62 6.05
CA GLY A 394 -23.25 -12.45 5.30
C GLY A 394 -24.40 -11.84 6.12
N GLU A 395 -24.44 -12.09 7.42
CA GLU A 395 -25.41 -11.44 8.32
C GLU A 395 -25.09 -9.96 8.53
N ILE A 396 -23.81 -9.63 8.77
CA ILE A 396 -23.33 -8.25 8.91
C ILE A 396 -23.64 -7.43 7.65
N GLU A 397 -23.39 -7.98 6.46
CA GLU A 397 -23.71 -7.35 5.18
C GLU A 397 -25.22 -7.02 5.07
N LYS A 398 -26.10 -7.96 5.42
CA LYS A 398 -27.55 -7.72 5.46
C LYS A 398 -27.93 -6.63 6.45
N ILE A 399 -27.28 -6.59 7.62
CA ILE A 399 -27.50 -5.54 8.60
C ILE A 399 -27.14 -4.18 8.02
N LEU A 400 -25.96 -4.06 7.41
CA LEU A 400 -25.47 -2.82 6.79
C LEU A 400 -26.44 -2.30 5.72
N ASN A 401 -26.96 -3.18 4.86
CA ASN A 401 -27.91 -2.82 3.81
C ASN A 401 -29.31 -2.40 4.31
N THR A 402 -29.61 -2.59 5.61
CA THR A 402 -30.92 -2.23 6.20
C THR A 402 -30.83 -1.09 7.21
N ALA A 403 -29.63 -0.65 7.57
CA ALA A 403 -29.41 0.30 8.67
C ALA A 403 -29.34 1.77 8.24
N PHE A 404 -29.15 2.04 6.95
CA PHE A 404 -29.04 3.37 6.34
C PHE A 404 -29.76 3.39 4.99
#